data_AF-A0A2N0RUW6-F1
#
_entry.id   AF-A0A2N0RUW6-F1
#
_cell.length_a   1.000
_cell.length_b   1.000
_cell.length_c   1.000
_cell.angle_alpha   90.00
_cell.angle_beta   90.00
_cell.angle_gamma   90.00
#
_symmetry.space_group_name_H-M   'P 1'
#
loop_
_entity.id
_entity.type
_entity.pdbx_description
1 polymer ?
#
loop_
_entity_poly.entity_id
_entity_poly.type
_entity_poly.pdbx_seq_one_letter_code
_entity_poly.pdbx_strand_id
1 'polypeptide(L)'
;MTHQADLAEMPVEPKGFHYFLVVVEVAGKRVDAEPLKDKTANRVLNGFPRVMMRFRKPGRHKQQSYAERAIQAIQEPLLKRMAAQELKTGMTSVKWSEDFHNVVSKVNELWQRNPPDIPTGSPKVSKKTDLLSEGTRIRVKLNEPISVFGNKLHGKFRTGDIRWNPNICVIKKMILLPEQPPTYLLNGPHGRLGVSICAYT
;
A
#
# COMPACT_ATOMS: atom_id res chain seq x y z
N MET A 1 1.78 4.39 -10.10
CA MET A 1 0.40 4.27 -9.60
C MET A 1 0.34 2.99 -8.80
N THR A 2 0.14 3.13 -7.49
CA THR A 2 0.20 1.99 -6.56
C THR A 2 -1.15 1.29 -6.53
N HIS A 3 -1.13 -0.01 -6.76
CA HIS A 3 -2.28 -0.88 -6.58
C HIS A 3 -1.99 -1.81 -5.40
N GLN A 4 -3.01 -2.09 -4.61
CA GLN A 4 -2.97 -3.09 -3.55
C GLN A 4 -4.04 -4.12 -3.84
N ALA A 5 -3.73 -5.38 -3.63
CA ALA A 5 -4.67 -6.46 -3.80
C ALA A 5 -4.62 -7.37 -2.59
N ASP A 6 -5.78 -7.92 -2.22
CA ASP A 6 -5.88 -8.89 -1.15
C ASP A 6 -7.09 -9.82 -1.39
N LEU A 7 -7.06 -10.97 -0.75
CA LEU A 7 -8.09 -12.01 -0.88
C LEU A 7 -8.88 -12.12 0.41
N ALA A 8 -10.20 -12.17 0.29
CA ALA A 8 -11.09 -12.38 1.42
C ALA A 8 -11.93 -13.64 1.26
N GLU A 9 -12.24 -14.28 2.38
CA GLU A 9 -13.10 -15.46 2.47
C GLU A 9 -14.53 -15.07 2.85
N MET A 10 -15.49 -15.82 2.32
CA MET A 10 -16.93 -15.67 2.53
C MET A 10 -17.56 -17.05 2.73
N PRO A 11 -18.76 -17.15 3.34
CA PRO A 11 -19.50 -18.40 3.39
C PRO A 11 -19.66 -19.03 2.00
N VAL A 12 -19.52 -20.35 1.92
CA VAL A 12 -19.61 -21.08 0.65
C VAL A 12 -21.05 -20.99 0.14
N GLU A 13 -21.22 -20.36 -1.03
CA GLU A 13 -22.50 -20.31 -1.71
C GLU A 13 -22.74 -21.61 -2.52
N PRO A 14 -23.99 -22.06 -2.74
CA PRO A 14 -24.30 -23.18 -3.64
C PRO A 14 -23.70 -23.09 -5.06
N LYS A 15 -23.42 -21.87 -5.56
CA LYS A 15 -22.75 -21.64 -6.85
C LYS A 15 -21.24 -21.97 -6.81
N GLY A 16 -20.71 -22.27 -5.63
CA GLY A 16 -19.33 -22.63 -5.36
C GLY A 16 -18.41 -21.43 -5.12
N PHE A 17 -18.94 -20.21 -4.95
CA PHE A 17 -18.14 -19.05 -4.58
C PHE A 17 -17.82 -19.09 -3.08
N HIS A 18 -16.57 -18.81 -2.75
CA HIS A 18 -16.06 -18.88 -1.38
C HIS A 18 -15.07 -17.75 -1.07
N TYR A 19 -14.43 -17.19 -2.09
CA TYR A 19 -13.47 -16.10 -1.93
C TYR A 19 -13.85 -14.92 -2.81
N PHE A 20 -13.25 -13.76 -2.58
CA PHE A 20 -13.20 -12.70 -3.56
C PHE A 20 -11.86 -11.97 -3.53
N LEU A 21 -11.38 -11.56 -4.70
CA LEU A 21 -10.17 -10.78 -4.88
C LEU A 21 -10.55 -9.30 -4.93
N VAL A 22 -9.96 -8.47 -4.08
CA VAL A 22 -10.12 -7.02 -4.11
C VAL A 22 -8.85 -6.39 -4.67
N VAL A 23 -8.99 -5.36 -5.49
CA VAL A 23 -7.90 -4.49 -5.92
C VAL A 23 -8.29 -3.03 -5.65
N VAL A 24 -7.38 -2.31 -5.01
CA VAL A 24 -7.52 -0.89 -4.69
C VAL A 24 -6.41 -0.10 -5.35
N GLU A 25 -6.79 0.92 -6.10
CA GLU A 25 -5.90 1.94 -6.63
C GLU A 25 -5.70 3.04 -5.59
N VAL A 26 -4.47 3.24 -5.12
CA VAL A 26 -4.22 3.98 -3.88
C VAL A 26 -4.44 5.49 -4.02
N ALA A 27 -4.20 6.08 -5.20
CA ALA A 27 -4.23 7.53 -5.39
C ALA A 27 -5.65 8.05 -5.60
N GLY A 28 -6.43 7.44 -6.50
CA GLY A 28 -7.84 7.76 -6.73
C GLY A 28 -8.82 7.02 -5.83
N LYS A 29 -8.33 6.12 -4.97
CA LYS A 29 -9.14 5.28 -4.06
C LYS A 29 -10.21 4.45 -4.79
N ARG A 30 -9.92 4.10 -6.05
CA ARG A 30 -10.81 3.28 -6.87
C ARG A 30 -10.71 1.83 -6.41
N VAL A 31 -11.85 1.18 -6.24
CA VAL A 31 -11.95 -0.19 -5.73
C VAL A 31 -12.68 -1.04 -6.76
N ASP A 32 -12.17 -2.23 -6.99
CA ASP A 32 -12.86 -3.24 -7.77
C ASP A 32 -12.57 -4.63 -7.22
N ALA A 33 -13.51 -5.55 -7.43
CA ALA A 33 -13.42 -6.88 -6.84
C ALA A 33 -14.16 -7.93 -7.66
N GLU A 34 -13.68 -9.17 -7.58
CA GLU A 34 -14.22 -10.31 -8.32
C GLU A 34 -14.38 -11.52 -7.40
N PRO A 35 -15.54 -12.20 -7.41
CA PRO A 35 -15.76 -13.42 -6.64
C PRO A 35 -15.01 -14.61 -7.28
N LEU A 36 -14.46 -15.46 -6.44
CA LEU A 36 -13.66 -16.63 -6.78
C LEU A 36 -14.19 -17.88 -6.08
N LYS A 37 -14.09 -19.02 -6.76
CA LYS A 37 -14.49 -20.32 -6.20
C LYS A 37 -13.39 -20.91 -5.32
N ASP A 38 -12.15 -20.65 -5.69
CA ASP A 38 -10.96 -21.26 -5.11
C ASP A 38 -9.78 -20.28 -5.10
N LYS A 39 -8.85 -20.50 -4.16
CA LYS A 39 -7.63 -19.69 -3.98
C LYS A 39 -6.45 -20.12 -4.86
N THR A 40 -6.70 -20.98 -5.85
CA THR A 40 -5.65 -21.57 -6.68
C THR A 40 -4.93 -20.47 -7.47
N ALA A 41 -3.60 -20.55 -7.57
CA ALA A 41 -2.78 -19.51 -8.18
C ALA A 41 -3.25 -19.13 -9.59
N ASN A 42 -3.64 -20.11 -10.42
CA ASN A 42 -4.20 -19.88 -11.76
C ASN A 42 -5.53 -19.10 -11.75
N ARG A 43 -6.36 -19.28 -10.73
CA ARG A 43 -7.67 -18.62 -10.62
C ARG A 43 -7.53 -17.19 -10.13
N VAL A 44 -6.64 -16.98 -9.16
CA VAL A 44 -6.22 -15.64 -8.73
C VAL A 44 -5.58 -14.89 -9.91
N LEU A 45 -4.67 -15.52 -10.64
CA LEU A 45 -4.04 -14.97 -11.84
C LEU A 45 -5.04 -14.71 -12.98
N ASN A 46 -6.14 -15.46 -13.10
CA ASN A 46 -7.20 -15.19 -14.07
C ASN A 46 -8.18 -14.10 -13.60
N GLY A 47 -8.31 -13.89 -12.29
CA GLY A 47 -9.06 -12.77 -11.71
C GLY A 47 -8.34 -11.44 -11.89
N PHE A 48 -7.01 -11.44 -11.79
CA PHE A 48 -6.19 -10.23 -11.97
C PHE A 48 -6.45 -9.48 -13.28
N PRO A 49 -6.47 -10.10 -14.48
CA PRO A 49 -6.81 -9.42 -15.74
C PRO A 49 -8.21 -8.82 -15.75
N ARG A 50 -9.21 -9.47 -15.12
CA ARG A 50 -10.60 -8.95 -15.10
C ARG A 50 -10.69 -7.66 -14.29
N VAL A 51 -10.00 -7.60 -13.17
CA VAL A 51 -9.93 -6.42 -12.29
C VAL A 51 -8.92 -5.37 -12.81
N MET A 52 -7.76 -5.80 -13.31
CA MET A 52 -6.71 -4.92 -13.88
C MET A 52 -7.07 -4.34 -15.25
N MET A 53 -7.89 -4.99 -16.08
CA MET A 53 -8.31 -4.41 -17.37
C MET A 53 -9.17 -3.16 -17.17
N ARG A 54 -9.80 -2.98 -16.00
CA ARG A 54 -10.48 -1.73 -15.62
C ARG A 54 -9.51 -0.63 -15.15
N PHE A 55 -8.28 -0.96 -14.73
CA PHE A 55 -7.30 0.00 -14.18
C PHE A 55 -5.86 -0.26 -14.66
N ARG A 56 -5.32 0.65 -15.49
CA ARG A 56 -3.99 0.46 -16.12
C ARG A 56 -2.87 1.28 -15.47
N LYS A 57 -1.94 0.59 -14.78
CA LYS A 57 -0.45 0.59 -14.84
C LYS A 57 0.20 0.38 -13.46
N PRO A 58 1.14 -0.57 -13.31
CA PRO A 58 1.64 -1.01 -12.01
C PRO A 58 2.82 -0.17 -11.51
N GLY A 59 2.89 0.07 -10.19
CA GLY A 59 4.14 0.51 -9.58
C GLY A 59 4.04 1.01 -8.13
N ARG A 60 4.81 0.32 -7.28
CA ARG A 60 5.33 0.65 -5.94
C ARG A 60 4.48 0.29 -4.72
N HIS A 61 5.04 -0.62 -3.91
CA HIS A 61 4.56 -1.13 -2.64
C HIS A 61 4.59 -0.08 -1.52
N LYS A 62 3.51 0.02 -0.75
CA LYS A 62 3.54 0.28 0.70
C LYS A 62 2.19 -0.01 1.35
N GLN A 63 2.22 -0.90 2.34
CA GLN A 63 1.24 -1.22 3.39
C GLN A 63 -0.17 -1.65 2.98
N GLN A 64 -0.43 -2.94 3.20
CA GLN A 64 -1.62 -3.78 2.97
C GLN A 64 -2.98 -3.22 3.49
N SER A 65 -3.00 -2.07 4.14
CA SER A 65 -4.16 -1.53 4.86
C SER A 65 -5.31 -1.05 3.97
N TYR A 66 -5.07 -0.64 2.70
CA TYR A 66 -6.18 -0.18 1.85
C TYR A 66 -7.02 -1.34 1.32
N ALA A 67 -6.38 -2.45 0.96
CA ALA A 67 -7.08 -3.65 0.53
C ALA A 67 -7.88 -4.27 1.69
N GLU A 68 -7.29 -4.38 2.89
CA GLU A 68 -7.98 -4.85 4.10
C GLU A 68 -9.22 -3.99 4.44
N ARG A 69 -9.08 -2.65 4.36
CA ARG A 69 -10.21 -1.75 4.60
C ARG A 69 -11.32 -1.93 3.55
N ALA A 70 -10.95 -2.13 2.28
CA ALA A 70 -11.92 -2.35 1.20
C ALA A 70 -12.63 -3.70 1.37
N ILE A 71 -11.92 -4.74 1.80
CA ILE A 71 -12.50 -6.03 2.18
C ILE A 71 -13.57 -5.83 3.26
N GLN A 72 -13.24 -5.13 4.34
CA GLN A 72 -14.20 -4.89 5.42
C GLN A 72 -15.44 -4.13 4.94
N ALA A 73 -15.25 -3.08 4.12
CA ALA A 73 -16.34 -2.28 3.57
C ALA A 73 -17.27 -3.06 2.62
N ILE A 74 -16.77 -4.12 1.98
CA ILE A 74 -17.56 -5.01 1.13
C ILE A 74 -18.22 -6.12 1.96
N GLN A 75 -17.49 -6.73 2.90
CA GLN A 75 -18.00 -7.86 3.71
C GLN A 75 -19.12 -7.43 4.65
N GLU A 76 -18.96 -6.32 5.36
CA GLU A 76 -19.91 -5.86 6.38
C GLU A 76 -21.36 -5.73 5.86
N PRO A 77 -21.65 -5.05 4.73
CA PRO A 77 -23.01 -4.96 4.21
C PRO A 77 -23.55 -6.30 3.70
N LEU A 78 -22.69 -7.17 3.13
CA LEU A 78 -23.10 -8.50 2.68
C LEU A 78 -23.49 -9.39 3.87
N LEU A 79 -22.68 -9.41 4.93
CA LEU A 79 -22.95 -10.16 6.16
C LEU A 79 -24.21 -9.65 6.86
N LYS A 80 -24.40 -8.33 6.95
CA LYS A 80 -25.63 -7.75 7.52
C LYS A 80 -26.88 -8.13 6.73
N ARG A 81 -26.81 -8.14 5.40
CA ARG A 81 -27.92 -8.58 4.55
C ARG A 81 -28.24 -10.06 4.76
N MET A 82 -27.23 -10.92 4.84
CA MET A 82 -27.42 -12.35 5.14
C MET A 82 -28.08 -12.53 6.51
N ALA A 83 -27.55 -11.89 7.56
CA ALA A 83 -28.14 -11.94 8.90
C ALA A 83 -29.60 -11.45 8.93
N ALA A 84 -29.94 -10.39 8.20
CA ALA A 84 -31.32 -9.91 8.09
C ALA A 84 -32.25 -10.93 7.41
N GLN A 85 -31.76 -11.67 6.41
CA GLN A 85 -32.53 -12.75 5.79
C GLN A 85 -32.69 -13.95 6.72
N GLU A 86 -31.67 -14.29 7.49
CA GLU A 86 -31.72 -15.36 8.50
C GLU A 86 -32.75 -15.04 9.58
N LEU A 87 -32.74 -13.81 10.10
CA LEU A 87 -33.74 -13.35 11.08
C LEU A 87 -35.17 -13.42 10.53
N LYS A 88 -35.36 -13.16 9.24
CA LYS A 88 -36.70 -13.18 8.61
C LYS A 88 -37.20 -14.59 8.32
N THR A 89 -36.31 -15.50 7.95
CA THR A 89 -36.68 -16.83 7.42
C THR A 89 -36.43 -17.98 8.39
N GLY A 90 -35.61 -17.76 9.43
CA GLY A 90 -35.15 -18.79 10.36
C GLY A 90 -34.18 -19.80 9.76
N MET A 91 -33.74 -19.61 8.51
CA MET A 91 -32.81 -20.49 7.80
C MET A 91 -31.52 -19.74 7.48
N THR A 92 -30.39 -20.45 7.45
CA THR A 92 -29.06 -19.89 7.12
C THR A 92 -29.04 -19.32 5.70
N SER A 93 -28.55 -18.09 5.53
CA SER A 93 -28.41 -17.43 4.22
C SER A 93 -26.94 -17.25 3.88
N VAL A 94 -26.52 -17.86 2.77
CA VAL A 94 -25.13 -17.80 2.26
C VAL A 94 -25.05 -17.22 0.85
N LYS A 95 -26.14 -16.66 0.34
CA LYS A 95 -26.22 -16.11 -1.02
C LYS A 95 -25.76 -14.66 -1.04
N TRP A 96 -24.47 -14.45 -1.31
CA TRP A 96 -23.86 -13.11 -1.36
C TRP A 96 -23.41 -12.67 -2.75
N SER A 97 -23.16 -13.59 -3.69
CA SER A 97 -22.63 -13.22 -5.02
C SER A 97 -23.57 -12.34 -5.85
N GLU A 98 -24.88 -12.45 -5.63
CA GLU A 98 -25.91 -11.69 -6.36
C GLU A 98 -25.85 -10.19 -6.06
N ASP A 99 -25.50 -9.84 -4.82
CA ASP A 99 -25.39 -8.44 -4.39
C ASP A 99 -23.97 -7.91 -4.42
N PHE A 100 -23.00 -8.81 -4.62
CA PHE A 100 -21.58 -8.50 -4.55
C PHE A 100 -21.21 -7.31 -5.44
N HIS A 101 -21.54 -7.36 -6.73
CA HIS A 101 -21.21 -6.28 -7.65
C HIS A 101 -21.93 -4.97 -7.32
N ASN A 102 -23.17 -5.02 -6.79
CA ASN A 102 -23.89 -3.84 -6.34
C ASN A 102 -23.21 -3.18 -5.14
N VAL A 103 -22.73 -3.99 -4.19
CA VAL A 103 -21.97 -3.51 -3.03
C VAL A 103 -20.63 -2.93 -3.48
N VAL A 104 -19.88 -3.61 -4.35
CA VAL A 104 -18.60 -3.13 -4.88
C VAL A 104 -18.77 -1.80 -5.61
N SER A 105 -19.82 -1.64 -6.43
CA SER A 105 -20.11 -0.37 -7.12
C SER A 105 -20.34 0.76 -6.12
N LYS A 106 -21.18 0.53 -5.09
CA LYS A 106 -21.46 1.53 -4.05
C LYS A 106 -20.21 1.88 -3.25
N VAL A 107 -19.39 0.90 -2.87
CA VAL A 107 -18.12 1.14 -2.17
C VAL A 107 -17.19 1.99 -3.04
N ASN A 108 -17.05 1.63 -4.32
CA ASN A 108 -16.23 2.37 -5.26
C ASN A 108 -16.72 3.81 -5.46
N GLU A 109 -18.02 4.03 -5.62
CA GLU A 109 -18.62 5.37 -5.73
C GLU A 109 -18.37 6.22 -4.48
N LEU A 110 -18.56 5.65 -3.28
CA LEU A 110 -18.33 6.34 -2.01
C LEU A 110 -16.86 6.69 -1.77
N TRP A 111 -15.95 5.87 -2.30
CA TRP A 111 -14.52 5.99 -2.02
C TRP A 111 -13.76 6.73 -3.11
N GLN A 112 -14.32 6.81 -4.32
CA GLN A 112 -13.73 7.55 -5.43
C GLN A 112 -13.40 8.97 -4.99
N ARG A 113 -12.14 9.34 -5.19
CA ARG A 113 -11.65 10.69 -4.99
C ARG A 113 -10.96 11.14 -6.25
N ASN A 114 -11.05 12.44 -6.53
CA ASN A 114 -10.17 13.04 -7.50
C ASN A 114 -8.72 12.77 -7.07
N PRO A 115 -7.87 12.25 -7.96
CA PRO A 115 -6.47 12.11 -7.64
C PRO A 115 -5.92 13.49 -7.24
N PRO A 116 -5.00 13.56 -6.26
CA PRO A 116 -4.41 14.83 -5.90
C PRO A 116 -3.74 15.45 -7.13
N ASP A 117 -3.88 16.77 -7.27
CA ASP A 117 -3.22 17.50 -8.35
C ASP A 117 -1.71 17.23 -8.31
N ILE A 118 -1.11 17.17 -9.49
CA ILE A 118 0.35 17.05 -9.59
C ILE A 118 0.94 18.34 -9.00
N PRO A 119 1.76 18.26 -7.95
CA PRO A 119 2.35 19.45 -7.38
C PRO A 119 3.19 20.15 -8.46
N THR A 120 2.90 21.42 -8.70
CA THR A 120 3.58 22.24 -9.73
C THR A 120 4.52 23.26 -9.09
N GLY A 121 4.47 23.41 -7.76
CA GLY A 121 5.32 24.33 -7.03
C GLY A 121 6.81 23.99 -7.08
N SER A 122 7.65 24.94 -6.70
CA SER A 122 9.08 24.70 -6.56
C SER A 122 9.35 23.65 -5.46
N PRO A 123 10.48 22.92 -5.53
CA PRO A 123 10.93 22.06 -4.44
C PRO A 123 11.02 22.85 -3.14
N LYS A 124 10.66 22.22 -2.01
CA LYS A 124 10.75 22.86 -0.69
C LYS A 124 12.21 22.93 -0.24
N VAL A 125 12.92 23.92 -0.74
CA VAL A 125 14.29 24.25 -0.31
C VAL A 125 14.22 25.54 0.51
N SER A 126 14.61 25.46 1.78
CA SER A 126 14.71 26.67 2.61
C SER A 126 15.94 27.48 2.16
N LYS A 127 15.87 28.83 2.23
CA LYS A 127 17.00 29.71 1.87
C LYS A 127 18.28 29.48 2.71
N LYS A 128 18.19 28.72 3.81
CA LYS A 128 19.32 28.38 4.70
C LYS A 128 19.91 26.99 4.45
N THR A 129 19.35 26.20 3.53
CA THR A 129 19.79 24.81 3.32
C THR A 129 20.77 24.75 2.17
N ASP A 130 22.07 24.63 2.48
CA ASP A 130 23.07 24.27 1.48
C ASP A 130 22.80 22.84 1.00
N LEU A 131 22.52 22.68 -0.28
CA LEU A 131 22.31 21.38 -0.89
C LEU A 131 23.64 20.63 -0.98
N LEU A 132 23.64 19.35 -0.63
CA LEU A 132 24.84 18.53 -0.69
C LEU A 132 25.10 18.08 -2.12
N SER A 133 26.34 18.22 -2.58
CA SER A 133 26.75 17.80 -3.91
C SER A 133 26.89 16.28 -4.02
N GLU A 134 26.75 15.77 -5.24
CA GLU A 134 27.04 14.36 -5.55
C GLU A 134 28.51 14.06 -5.22
N GLY A 135 28.77 12.86 -4.69
CA GLY A 135 30.09 12.46 -4.19
C GLY A 135 30.33 12.79 -2.71
N THR A 136 29.49 13.60 -2.07
CA THR A 136 29.64 13.93 -0.64
C THR A 136 29.48 12.69 0.23
N ARG A 137 30.41 12.50 1.17
CA ARG A 137 30.39 11.44 2.19
C ARG A 137 29.55 11.88 3.37
N ILE A 138 28.49 11.15 3.68
CA ILE A 138 27.53 11.46 4.74
C ILE A 138 27.27 10.26 5.65
N ARG A 139 26.73 10.52 6.83
CA ARG A 139 26.15 9.49 7.72
C ARG A 139 24.63 9.70 7.79
N VAL A 140 23.90 8.61 7.68
CA VAL A 140 22.42 8.63 7.69
C VAL A 140 21.91 8.53 9.11
N LYS A 141 20.88 9.29 9.46
CA LYS A 141 20.20 9.18 10.76
C LYS A 141 19.50 7.83 10.88
N LEU A 142 19.68 7.16 12.01
CA LEU A 142 19.05 5.88 12.27
C LEU A 142 17.58 6.08 12.72
N ASN A 143 16.72 5.16 12.31
CA ASN A 143 15.30 5.14 12.73
C ASN A 143 15.08 4.30 14.01
N GLU A 144 16.00 3.38 14.30
CA GLU A 144 15.94 2.45 15.42
C GLU A 144 17.29 2.45 16.14
N PRO A 145 17.33 2.27 17.48
CA PRO A 145 18.58 2.19 18.21
C PRO A 145 19.36 0.93 17.80
N ILE A 146 20.68 1.06 17.72
CA ILE A 146 21.61 -0.03 17.46
C ILE A 146 22.64 -0.11 18.59
N SER A 147 23.14 -1.30 18.85
CA SER A 147 24.29 -1.50 19.73
C SER A 147 25.56 -1.02 19.06
N VAL A 148 26.63 -0.84 19.84
CA VAL A 148 27.97 -0.52 19.34
C VAL A 148 28.47 -1.58 18.34
N PHE A 149 28.03 -2.82 18.49
CA PHE A 149 28.35 -3.94 17.61
C PHE A 149 27.43 -4.03 16.37
N GLY A 150 26.51 -3.08 16.19
CA GLY A 150 25.61 -3.02 15.03
C GLY A 150 24.34 -3.85 15.13
N ASN A 151 24.08 -4.48 16.29
CA ASN A 151 22.84 -5.25 16.50
C ASN A 151 21.68 -4.31 16.78
N LYS A 152 20.51 -4.58 16.19
CA LYS A 152 19.30 -3.80 16.46
C LYS A 152 18.87 -3.94 17.93
N LEU A 153 18.52 -2.82 18.55
CA LEU A 153 17.95 -2.76 19.88
C LEU A 153 16.44 -2.50 19.81
N HIS A 154 15.70 -3.02 20.77
CA HIS A 154 14.25 -2.82 20.86
C HIS A 154 13.92 -1.54 21.62
N GLY A 155 12.90 -0.80 21.17
CA GLY A 155 12.35 0.37 21.85
C GLY A 155 12.81 1.72 21.27
N LYS A 156 12.62 2.79 22.06
CA LYS A 156 12.99 4.17 21.69
C LYS A 156 14.48 4.43 21.97
N PHE A 157 15.07 5.37 21.24
CA PHE A 157 16.44 5.85 21.49
C PHE A 157 16.59 6.39 22.92
N ARG A 158 17.62 5.90 23.63
CA ARG A 158 18.10 6.44 24.91
C ARG A 158 19.05 7.61 24.68
N THR A 159 19.38 8.34 25.74
CA THR A 159 20.28 9.51 25.67
C THR A 159 21.66 9.18 25.10
N GLY A 160 22.21 8.00 25.41
CA GLY A 160 23.54 7.57 24.97
C GLY A 160 23.57 6.73 23.69
N ASP A 161 22.43 6.46 23.05
CA ASP A 161 22.40 5.58 21.88
C ASP A 161 22.99 6.25 20.63
N ILE A 162 23.60 5.44 19.76
CA ILE A 162 24.12 5.89 18.48
C ILE A 162 22.95 6.34 17.58
N ARG A 163 22.94 7.61 17.19
CA ARG A 163 21.86 8.19 16.34
C ARG A 163 22.18 8.24 14.85
N TRP A 164 23.46 8.14 14.50
CA TRP A 164 23.96 8.22 13.14
C TRP A 164 24.59 6.89 12.76
N ASN A 165 24.26 6.39 11.58
CA ASN A 165 24.83 5.15 11.09
C ASN A 165 26.38 5.28 11.05
N PRO A 166 27.12 4.38 11.72
CA PRO A 166 28.58 4.44 11.72
C PRO A 166 29.17 4.24 10.32
N ASN A 167 28.46 3.51 9.44
CA ASN A 167 28.86 3.32 8.05
C ASN A 167 28.65 4.59 7.24
N ILE A 168 29.69 4.99 6.52
CA ILE A 168 29.68 6.18 5.65
C ILE A 168 29.01 5.82 4.32
N CYS A 169 28.05 6.65 3.91
CA CYS A 169 27.41 6.59 2.61
C CYS A 169 27.90 7.73 1.71
N VAL A 170 27.83 7.54 0.40
CA VAL A 170 28.17 8.51 -0.63
C VAL A 170 26.90 8.87 -1.40
N ILE A 171 26.66 10.18 -1.58
CA ILE A 171 25.56 10.67 -2.41
C ILE A 171 25.87 10.35 -3.87
N LYS A 172 25.05 9.50 -4.49
CA LYS A 172 25.11 9.17 -5.91
C LYS A 172 24.32 10.15 -6.77
N LYS A 173 23.18 10.63 -6.26
CA LYS A 173 22.31 11.54 -7.01
C LYS A 173 21.38 12.33 -6.10
N MET A 174 21.11 13.58 -6.44
CA MET A 174 20.06 14.38 -5.81
C MET A 174 18.78 14.35 -6.65
N ILE A 175 17.64 14.20 -5.99
CA ILE A 175 16.31 14.26 -6.57
C ILE A 175 15.56 15.45 -5.96
N LEU A 176 15.20 16.41 -6.80
CA LEU A 176 14.35 17.54 -6.46
C LEU A 176 12.97 17.32 -7.06
N LEU A 177 11.98 17.08 -6.20
CA LEU A 177 10.59 16.96 -6.61
C LEU A 177 9.81 18.23 -6.21
N PRO A 178 8.84 18.65 -7.03
CA PRO A 178 7.94 19.75 -6.70
C PRO A 178 7.33 19.61 -5.30
N GLU A 179 7.35 20.68 -4.52
CA GLU A 179 6.78 20.76 -3.15
C GLU A 179 7.29 19.72 -2.13
N GLN A 180 8.34 18.98 -2.47
CA GLN A 180 9.00 18.01 -1.61
C GLN A 180 10.39 18.51 -1.23
N PRO A 181 10.90 18.10 -0.05
CA PRO A 181 12.28 18.38 0.30
C PRO A 181 13.24 17.59 -0.60
N PRO A 182 14.49 18.06 -0.77
CA PRO A 182 15.53 17.34 -1.49
C PRO A 182 15.69 15.90 -0.96
N THR A 183 15.71 14.95 -1.88
CA THR A 183 15.94 13.54 -1.56
C THR A 183 17.25 13.08 -2.19
N TYR A 184 18.07 12.37 -1.42
CA TYR A 184 19.37 11.88 -1.89
C TYR A 184 19.34 10.38 -2.10
N LEU A 185 19.90 9.95 -3.23
CA LEU A 185 20.22 8.57 -3.52
C LEU A 185 21.63 8.28 -3.01
N LEU A 186 21.76 7.27 -2.16
CA LEU A 186 23.00 6.88 -1.51
C LEU A 186 23.48 5.54 -2.04
N ASN A 187 24.78 5.27 -1.98
CA ASN A 187 25.28 3.91 -2.16
C ASN A 187 24.70 2.97 -1.08
N GLY A 188 24.20 1.80 -1.49
CA GLY A 188 23.62 0.85 -0.56
C GLY A 188 23.35 -0.51 -1.18
N PRO A 189 23.03 -1.55 -0.40
CA PRO A 189 22.86 -2.91 -0.89
C PRO A 189 21.52 -3.16 -1.61
N HIS A 190 20.66 -2.14 -1.77
CA HIS A 190 19.29 -2.33 -2.22
C HIS A 190 19.11 -2.11 -3.73
N GLY A 191 18.42 -3.05 -4.38
CA GLY A 191 18.05 -3.03 -5.80
C GLY A 191 19.18 -3.41 -6.77
N ARG A 192 18.84 -3.62 -8.05
CA ARG A 192 19.80 -3.97 -9.12
C ARG A 192 20.91 -2.92 -9.35
N LEU A 193 20.73 -1.69 -8.85
CA LEU A 193 21.65 -0.56 -8.99
C LEU A 193 22.50 -0.30 -7.74
N GLY A 194 22.26 -1.01 -6.63
CA GLY A 194 22.98 -0.81 -5.37
C GLY A 194 22.83 0.61 -4.82
N VAL A 195 21.59 1.06 -4.63
CA VAL A 195 21.27 2.43 -4.18
C VAL A 195 20.16 2.41 -3.13
N SER A 196 20.34 3.20 -2.07
CA SER A 196 19.34 3.42 -1.01
C SER A 196 18.82 4.85 -1.06
N ILE A 197 17.51 5.04 -0.85
CA ILE A 197 16.88 6.38 -0.84
C ILE A 197 16.93 6.94 0.59
N CYS A 198 17.41 8.17 0.75
CA CYS A 198 17.36 8.92 2.00
C CYS A 198 16.70 10.28 1.77
N ALA A 199 15.54 10.51 2.40
CA ALA A 199 14.92 11.82 2.42
C ALA A 199 15.62 12.68 3.49
N TYR A 200 15.95 13.92 3.14
CA TYR A 200 16.44 14.90 4.11
C TYR A 200 15.24 15.75 4.55
N THR A 201 14.97 15.82 5.86
CA THR A 201 13.95 16.69 6.46
C THR A 201 14.59 17.56 7.51
#